data_AF-E2BIU7-F1
#
_entry.id   AF-E2BIU7-F1
#
_cell.length_a   1.000
_cell.length_b   1.000
_cell.length_c   1.000
_cell.angle_alpha   90.00
_cell.angle_beta   90.00
_cell.angle_gamma   90.00
#
_symmetry.space_group_name_H-M   'P 1'
#
loop_
_entity.id
_entity.type
_entity.pdbx_description
1 polymer ?
#
loop_
_entity_poly.entity_id
_entity_poly.type
_entity_poly.pdbx_seq_one_letter_code
_entity_poly.pdbx_strand_id
1 'polypeptide(L)' 'NASSHTSTLVREFLTKNSTNVAPQASYSPDMAPCDFFLFPLLKK' A
#
# COMPACT_ATOMS: atom_id res chain seq x y z
N ASN A 1 2.85 -3.70 -3.36
CA ASN A 1 3.33 -4.97 -2.73
C ASN A 1 4.86 -5.07 -2.67
N ALA A 2 5.58 -3.98 -2.35
CA ALA A 2 7.04 -4.05 -2.25
C ALA A 2 7.49 -4.94 -1.07
N SER A 3 8.71 -5.48 -1.16
CA SER A 3 9.26 -6.46 -0.21
C SER A 3 9.13 -6.04 1.27
N SER A 4 9.40 -4.76 1.58
CA SER A 4 9.28 -4.20 2.92
C SER A 4 7.86 -4.30 3.51
N HIS A 5 6.83 -4.01 2.70
CA HIS A 5 5.42 -4.05 3.12
C HIS A 5 4.92 -5.49 3.30
N THR A 6 5.59 -6.48 2.72
CA THR A 6 5.24 -7.91 2.84
C THR A 6 6.07 -8.67 3.86
N SER A 7 7.02 -8.00 4.53
CA SER A 7 7.86 -8.62 5.55
C SER A 7 7.05 -9.18 6.72
N THR A 8 7.58 -10.22 7.37
CA THR A 8 6.92 -10.87 8.50
C THR A 8 6.64 -9.89 9.65
N LEU A 9 7.61 -9.03 9.97
CA LEU A 9 7.47 -8.00 11.02
C LEU A 9 6.28 -7.07 10.76
N VAL A 10 6.11 -6.61 9.51
CA VAL A 10 5.01 -5.72 9.13
C VAL A 10 3.67 -6.47 9.19
N ARG A 11 3.62 -7.72 8.72
CA ARG A 11 2.41 -8.55 8.78
C ARG A 11 1.97 -8.85 10.22
N GLU A 12 2.91 -9.19 11.09
CA GLU A 12 2.65 -9.41 12.52
C GLU A 12 2.12 -8.13 13.19
N PHE A 13 2.76 -6.99 12.91
CA PHE A 13 2.29 -5.70 13.40
C PHE A 13 0.86 -5.39 12.96
N LEU A 14 0.54 -5.57 11.67
CA LEU A 14 -0.81 -5.30 11.14
C LEU A 14 -1.85 -6.24 11.75
N THR A 15 -1.50 -7.52 11.92
CA THR A 15 -2.38 -8.52 12.56
C THR A 15 -2.64 -8.17 14.01
N LYS A 16 -1.59 -7.81 14.77
CA LYS A 16 -1.71 -7.40 16.18
C LYS A 16 -2.61 -6.19 16.36
N ASN A 17 -2.61 -5.26 15.40
CA ASN A 17 -3.42 -4.05 15.42
C ASN A 17 -4.77 -4.22 14.70
N SER A 18 -5.17 -5.46 14.32
CA SER A 18 -6.42 -5.74 13.60
C SER A 18 -6.62 -4.87 12.34
N THR A 19 -5.53 -4.49 11.68
CA THR A 19 -5.56 -3.63 10.50
C THR A 19 -5.76 -4.50 9.27
N ASN A 20 -6.92 -4.37 8.62
CA ASN A 20 -7.20 -5.09 7.39
C ASN A 20 -6.37 -4.53 6.23
N VAL A 21 -5.77 -5.43 5.43
CA VAL A 21 -4.95 -5.07 4.28
C VAL A 21 -5.74 -5.32 3.01
N ALA A 22 -6.03 -4.26 2.25
CA ALA A 22 -6.66 -4.38 0.95
C ALA A 22 -5.71 -5.06 -0.05
N PRO A 23 -6.19 -6.00 -0.89
CA PRO A 23 -5.37 -6.59 -1.94
C PRO A 23 -4.96 -5.52 -2.95
N GLN A 24 -3.68 -5.45 -3.28
CA GLN A 24 -3.14 -4.56 -4.31
C GLN A 24 -2.51 -5.40 -5.43
N ALA A 25 -2.94 -5.18 -6.67
CA ALA A 25 -2.38 -5.83 -7.84
C ALA A 25 -0.92 -5.40 -8.08
N SER A 26 -0.11 -6.32 -8.60
CA SER A 26 1.26 -6.01 -9.02
C SER A 26 1.26 -5.03 -10.19
N TYR A 27 2.21 -4.08 -10.20
CA TYR A 27 2.42 -3.11 -11.27
C TYR A 27 1.19 -2.26 -11.65
N SER A 28 0.26 -2.03 -10.71
CA SER A 28 -0.95 -1.24 -10.94
C SER A 28 -0.94 0.07 -10.14
N PRO A 29 -0.20 1.10 -10.59
CA PRO A 29 -0.24 2.43 -9.98
C PRO A 29 -1.57 3.15 -10.26
N ASP A 30 -2.25 2.80 -11.35
CA ASP A 30 -3.56 3.33 -11.73
C ASP A 30 -4.69 2.95 -10.74
N MET A 31 -4.51 1.88 -9.96
CA MET A 31 -5.43 1.48 -8.90
C MET A 31 -5.06 2.03 -7.52
N ALA A 32 -3.89 2.65 -7.37
CA ALA A 32 -3.42 3.16 -6.09
C ALA A 32 -3.78 4.66 -5.94
N PRO A 33 -4.66 5.06 -5.00
CA PRO A 33 -5.12 6.45 -4.85
C PRO A 33 -3.99 7.46 -4.68
N CYS A 34 -2.89 7.04 -4.05
CA CYS A 34 -1.73 7.90 -3.89
C CYS A 34 -1.09 8.23 -5.25
N ASP A 35 -0.95 7.24 -6.13
CA ASP A 35 -0.25 7.37 -7.40
C ASP A 35 -1.11 8.08 -8.46
N PHE A 36 -2.38 7.70 -8.63
CA PHE A 36 -3.23 8.30 -9.68
C PHE A 36 -3.87 9.63 -9.28
N PHE A 37 -4.08 9.89 -7.98
CA PHE A 37 -4.79 11.10 -7.51
C PHE A 37 -3.90 12.01 -6.66
N LEU A 38 -3.36 11.54 -5.54
CA LEU A 38 -2.67 12.41 -4.58
C LEU A 38 -1.38 13.01 -5.14
N PHE A 39 -0.46 12.21 -5.66
CA PHE A 39 0.84 12.71 -6.12
C PHE A 39 0.75 13.67 -7.32
N PRO A 40 -0.14 13.47 -8.32
CA PRO A 40 -0.36 14.48 -9.35
C PRO A 40 -0.85 15.83 -8.81
N LEU A 41 -1.67 15.83 -7.75
CA LEU A 41 -2.13 17.07 -7.11
C LEU A 41 -1.03 17.78 -6.33
N LEU A 42 -0.14 17.02 -5.67
CA LEU A 42 0.98 17.58 -4.90
C LEU A 42 2.13 18.11 -5.77
N LYS A 43 2.19 17.71 -7.05
CA LYS A 43 3.20 18.17 -8.02
C LYS A 43 2.78 19.44 -8.77
N LYS A 44 1.53 19.87 -8.64
CA LYS A 44 1.01 21.13 -9.18
C LYS A 44 1.32 22.27 -8.22
#